data_AF-A0A970JQ45-F1
#
_entry.id   AF-A0A970JQ45-F1
#
_cell.length_a   1.000
_cell.length_b   1.000
_cell.length_c   1.000
_cell.angle_alpha   90.00
_cell.angle_beta   90.00
_cell.angle_gamma   90.00
#
_symmetry.space_group_name_H-M   'P 1'
#
loop_
_entity.id
_entity.type
_entity.pdbx_description
1 polymer ?
#
loop_
_entity_poly.entity_id
_entity_poly.type
_entity_poly.pdbx_seq_one_letter_code
_entity_poly.pdbx_strand_id
1 'polypeptide(L)'
;MITILLLLAGAMLCFLGYLLIKKQNFFFVLLASNTAKEQTFLTRFGQLYFFTGCVGVILAFFAQRELALFYLAMMMSLSAVFSIQFSKKMK
;
A
#
# COMPACT_ATOMS: atom_id res chain seq x y z
N MET A 1 6.68 -14.13 16.97
CA MET A 1 7.63 -13.39 16.09
C MET A 1 7.00 -12.98 14.76
N ILE A 2 6.46 -13.89 13.94
CA ILE A 2 5.84 -13.55 12.64
C ILE A 2 4.61 -12.62 12.77
N THR A 3 3.86 -12.74 13.87
CA THR A 3 2.70 -11.90 14.20
C THR A 3 3.05 -10.41 14.29
N ILE A 4 4.18 -10.08 14.91
CA ILE A 4 4.64 -8.69 15.07
C ILE A 4 4.99 -8.11 13.70
N LEU A 5 5.62 -8.93 12.84
CA LEU A 5 5.95 -8.56 11.48
C LEU A 5 4.69 -8.25 10.65
N LEU A 6 3.66 -9.09 10.75
CA LEU A 6 2.35 -8.89 10.09
C LEU A 6 1.65 -7.63 10.59
N LEU A 7 1.64 -7.40 11.91
CA LEU A 7 1.06 -6.20 12.51
C LEU A 7 1.77 -4.94 12.02
N LEU A 8 3.11 -4.95 12.01
CA LEU A 8 3.91 -3.82 11.58
C LEU A 8 3.73 -3.56 10.08
N ALA A 9 3.75 -4.60 9.25
CA ALA A 9 3.50 -4.50 7.81
C ALA A 9 2.09 -3.99 7.50
N GLY A 10 1.06 -4.54 8.18
CA GLY A 10 -0.33 -4.13 8.03
C GLY A 10 -0.57 -2.69 8.47
N ALA A 11 0.00 -2.29 9.61
CA ALA A 11 -0.06 -0.91 10.10
C ALA A 11 0.63 0.07 9.13
N MET A 12 1.79 -0.31 8.60
CA MET A 12 2.54 0.50 7.63
C MET A 12 1.76 0.65 6.31
N LEU A 13 1.12 -0.42 5.82
CA LEU A 13 0.22 -0.39 4.67
C LEU A 13 -1.00 0.51 4.89
N CYS A 14 -1.64 0.42 6.06
CA CYS A 14 -2.75 1.30 6.42
C CYS A 14 -2.30 2.76 6.46
N PHE A 15 -1.14 3.04 7.04
CA PHE A 15 -0.59 4.39 7.10
C PHE A 15 -0.26 4.94 5.71
N LEU A 16 0.36 4.14 4.85
CA LEU A 16 0.64 4.49 3.45
C LEU A 16 -0.65 4.69 2.66
N GLY A 17 -1.62 3.79 2.80
CA GLY A 17 -2.93 3.90 2.15
C GLY A 17 -3.66 5.19 2.56
N TYR A 18 -3.61 5.53 3.84
CA TYR A 18 -4.17 6.79 4.35
C TYR A 18 -3.45 8.03 3.78
N LEU A 19 -2.12 8.01 3.68
CA LEU A 19 -1.34 9.08 3.06
C LEU A 19 -1.68 9.24 1.57
N LEU A 20 -1.79 8.13 0.83
CA LEU A 20 -2.14 8.13 -0.59
C LEU A 20 -3.58 8.60 -0.86
N ILE A 21 -4.48 8.51 0.11
CA ILE A 21 -5.85 9.02 -0.04
C ILE A 21 -5.93 10.50 0.38
N LYS A 22 -5.42 10.84 1.56
CA LYS A 22 -5.70 12.13 2.21
C LYS A 22 -4.60 13.18 2.02
N LYS A 23 -3.36 12.75 1.82
CA LYS A 23 -2.17 13.61 1.65
C LYS A 23 -1.54 13.45 0.26
N GLN A 24 -2.38 13.38 -0.77
CA GLN A 24 -1.95 13.24 -2.17
C GLN A 24 -1.02 14.38 -2.63
N ASN A 25 -1.14 15.58 -2.03
CA ASN A 25 -0.28 16.72 -2.32
C ASN A 25 1.23 16.44 -2.16
N PHE A 26 1.63 15.56 -1.23
CA PHE A 26 3.05 15.20 -1.10
C PHE A 26 3.57 14.47 -2.34
N PHE A 27 2.73 13.61 -2.92
CA PHE A 27 3.08 12.87 -4.13
C PHE A 27 2.85 13.69 -5.39
N PHE A 28 1.86 14.60 -5.40
CA PHE A 28 1.61 15.50 -6.54
C PHE A 28 2.79 16.39 -6.87
N VAL A 29 3.62 16.76 -5.90
CA VAL A 29 4.87 17.50 -6.15
C VAL A 29 5.84 16.69 -7.03
N LEU A 30 5.83 15.36 -6.93
CA LEU A 30 6.66 14.48 -7.76
C LEU A 30 6.01 14.08 -9.09
N LEU A 31 4.72 14.34 -9.26
CA LEU A 31 3.97 14.00 -10.47
C LEU A 31 4.08 15.12 -11.50
N ALA A 32 4.32 14.70 -12.75
CA ALA A 32 4.52 15.60 -13.87
C ALA A 32 3.35 16.55 -14.14
N SER A 33 2.13 16.11 -13.81
CA SER A 33 0.86 16.79 -14.10
C SER A 33 -0.17 16.50 -12.99
N ASN A 34 -0.75 17.55 -12.42
CA ASN A 34 -1.81 17.45 -11.40
C ASN A 34 -3.19 17.26 -12.05
N THR A 35 -3.36 16.15 -12.76
CA THR A 35 -4.60 15.84 -13.51
C THR A 35 -5.49 14.90 -12.71
N ALA A 36 -6.82 15.01 -12.84
CA ALA A 36 -7.80 14.13 -12.18
C ALA A 36 -7.53 12.61 -12.35
N LYS A 37 -6.86 12.20 -13.44
CA LYS A 37 -6.42 10.82 -13.68
C LYS A 37 -5.36 10.34 -12.69
N GLU A 38 -4.40 11.21 -12.35
CA GLU A 38 -3.34 10.93 -11.38
C GLU A 38 -3.90 10.91 -9.96
N GLN A 39 -4.82 11.83 -9.65
CA GLN A 39 -5.56 11.82 -8.39
C GLN A 39 -6.32 10.51 -8.19
N THR A 40 -7.02 10.06 -9.23
CA THR A 40 -7.77 8.79 -9.20
C THR A 40 -6.83 7.59 -9.04
N PHE A 41 -5.65 7.62 -9.66
CA PHE A 41 -4.61 6.58 -9.51
C PHE A 41 -4.15 6.47 -8.05
N LEU A 42 -3.78 7.59 -7.42
CA LEU A 42 -3.35 7.59 -6.02
C LEU A 42 -4.47 7.15 -5.08
N THR A 43 -5.69 7.63 -5.27
CA THR A 43 -6.84 7.20 -4.44
C THR A 43 -7.08 5.71 -4.57
N ARG A 44 -7.06 5.15 -5.79
CA ARG A 44 -7.24 3.71 -6.00
C ARG A 44 -6.18 2.88 -5.30
N PHE A 45 -4.90 3.22 -5.51
CA PHE A 45 -3.81 2.51 -4.85
C PHE A 45 -3.86 2.70 -3.33
N GLY A 46 -4.21 3.89 -2.84
CA GLY A 46 -4.39 4.14 -1.41
C GLY A 46 -5.48 3.28 -0.79
N GLN A 47 -6.63 3.14 -1.45
CA GLN A 47 -7.71 2.23 -1.01
C GLN A 47 -7.25 0.77 -1.01
N LEU A 48 -6.53 0.35 -2.04
CA LEU A 48 -6.01 -1.02 -2.15
C LEU A 48 -5.01 -1.31 -1.03
N TYR A 49 -4.07 -0.40 -0.78
CA TYR A 49 -3.11 -0.50 0.32
C TYR A 49 -3.80 -0.52 1.68
N PHE A 50 -4.82 0.33 1.88
CA PHE A 50 -5.56 0.37 3.13
C PHE A 50 -6.33 -0.93 3.37
N PHE A 51 -7.00 -1.45 2.33
CA PHE A 51 -7.71 -2.72 2.40
C PHE A 51 -6.75 -3.87 2.69
N THR A 52 -5.65 -3.98 1.94
CA THR A 52 -4.63 -5.00 2.16
C THR A 52 -3.99 -4.88 3.55
N GLY A 53 -3.78 -3.65 4.06
CA GLY A 53 -3.29 -3.39 5.41
C GLY A 53 -4.22 -3.92 6.49
N CYS A 54 -5.51 -3.63 6.38
CA CYS A 54 -6.53 -4.19 7.28
C CYS A 54 -6.54 -5.73 7.27
N VAL A 55 -6.46 -6.34 6.08
CA VAL A 55 -6.35 -7.80 5.95
C VAL A 55 -5.10 -8.34 6.66
N GLY A 56 -3.96 -7.65 6.56
CA GLY A 56 -2.73 -8.02 7.28
C GLY A 56 -2.86 -7.98 8.79
N VAL A 57 -3.56 -6.97 9.32
CA VAL A 57 -3.86 -6.86 10.75
C VAL A 57 -4.77 -8.00 11.21
N ILE A 58 -5.79 -8.35 10.42
CA ILE A 58 -6.69 -9.48 10.74
C ILE A 58 -5.91 -10.81 10.70
N LEU A 59 -5.10 -11.03 9.65
CA LEU A 59 -4.27 -12.23 9.50
C LEU A 59 -3.26 -12.41 10.64
N ALA A 60 -2.83 -11.32 11.29
CA ALA A 60 -1.94 -11.39 12.45
C ALA A 60 -2.54 -12.19 13.62
N PHE A 61 -3.87 -12.21 13.78
CA PHE A 61 -4.54 -12.99 14.83
C PHE A 61 -4.58 -14.50 14.51
N PHE A 62 -4.51 -14.88 13.23
CA PHE A 62 -4.53 -16.26 12.75
C PHE A 62 -3.12 -16.78 12.40
N ALA A 63 -2.07 -16.15 12.92
CA ALA A 63 -0.66 -16.21 12.49
C ALA A 63 -0.06 -17.61 12.21
N GLN A 64 -0.52 -18.27 11.15
CA GLN A 64 0.11 -19.41 10.53
C GLN A 64 1.24 -18.89 9.63
N ARG A 65 2.43 -19.48 9.78
CA ARG A 65 3.65 -19.03 9.11
C ARG A 65 3.50 -18.98 7.59
N GLU A 66 2.80 -19.94 7.00
CA GLU A 66 2.60 -20.05 5.56
C GLU A 66 1.70 -18.93 5.02
N LEU A 67 0.58 -18.65 5.71
CA LEU A 67 -0.31 -17.54 5.37
C LEU A 67 0.39 -16.18 5.49
N ALA A 68 1.23 -16.00 6.51
CA ALA A 68 2.01 -14.78 6.69
C ALA A 68 2.98 -14.53 5.53
N LEU A 69 3.69 -15.57 5.09
CA LEU A 69 4.63 -15.49 3.96
C LEU A 69 3.90 -15.22 2.65
N PHE A 70 2.77 -15.88 2.41
CA PHE A 70 1.94 -15.63 1.23
C PHE A 70 1.43 -14.18 1.19
N TYR A 71 0.94 -13.68 2.33
CA TYR A 71 0.50 -12.29 2.46
C TYR A 71 1.63 -11.29 2.15
N LEU A 72 2.83 -11.51 2.71
CA LEU A 72 3.98 -10.66 2.45
C LEU A 72 4.39 -10.65 0.98
N ALA A 73 4.38 -11.82 0.33
CA ALA A 73 4.67 -11.92 -1.10
C ALA A 73 3.64 -11.16 -1.95
N MET A 74 2.36 -11.26 -1.61
CA MET A 74 1.28 -10.52 -2.26
C MET A 74 1.44 -9.00 -2.06
N MET A 75 1.69 -8.56 -0.83
CA MET A 75 1.96 -7.16 -0.49
C MET A 75 3.15 -6.60 -1.28
N MET A 76 4.26 -7.35 -1.36
CA MET A 76 5.44 -6.91 -2.09
C MET A 76 5.17 -6.80 -3.59
N SER A 77 4.43 -7.74 -4.16
CA SER A 77 4.01 -7.69 -5.56
C SER A 77 3.15 -6.45 -5.83
N LEU A 78 2.19 -6.17 -4.94
CA LEU A 78 1.36 -4.96 -5.02
C LEU A 78 2.20 -3.69 -4.93
N SER A 79 3.19 -3.68 -4.05
CA SER A 79 4.12 -2.56 -3.90
C SER A 79 5.01 -2.34 -5.10
N ALA A 80 5.51 -3.42 -5.71
CA ALA A 80 6.29 -3.34 -6.93
C ALA A 80 5.47 -2.77 -8.09
N VAL A 81 4.23 -3.24 -8.28
CA VAL A 81 3.33 -2.73 -9.31
C VAL A 81 3.04 -1.24 -9.10
N PHE A 82 2.75 -0.84 -7.87
CA PHE A 82 2.57 0.57 -7.53
C PHE A 82 3.82 1.38 -7.86
N SER A 83 5.00 0.94 -7.40
CA SER A 83 6.26 1.65 -7.59
C SER A 83 6.60 1.82 -9.08
N ILE A 84 6.41 0.78 -9.90
CA ILE A 84 6.66 0.84 -11.35
C ILE A 84 5.69 1.81 -12.02
N GLN A 85 4.39 1.71 -11.74
CA GLN A 85 3.40 2.60 -12.35
C GLN A 85 3.58 4.04 -11.89
N PHE A 86 3.91 4.24 -10.62
CA PHE A 86 4.18 5.55 -10.05
C PHE A 86 5.42 6.18 -10.70
N SER A 87 6.51 5.43 -10.85
CA SER A 87 7.72 5.90 -11.54
C SER A 87 7.45 6.31 -12.99
N LYS A 88 6.60 5.59 -13.73
CA LYS A 88 6.20 5.97 -15.11
C LYS A 88 5.42 7.29 -15.18
N LYS A 89 4.83 7.72 -14.06
CA LYS A 89 4.02 8.95 -13.95
C LYS A 89 4.80 10.11 -13.30
N MET A 90 5.96 9.82 -12.73
CA MET A 90 6.93 10.81 -12.25
C MET A 90 7.67 11.43 -13.44
N LYS A 91 8.08 12.69 -13.28
CA LYS A 91 8.74 13.49 -14.33
C LYS A 91 10.23 13.23 -14.37
#